data_AF-A0A9N8VKX4-F1
#
_entry.id   AF-A0A9N8VKX4-F1
#
_cell.length_a   1.000
_cell.length_b   1.000
_cell.length_c   1.000
_cell.angle_alpha   90.00
_cell.angle_beta   90.00
_cell.angle_gamma   90.00
#
_symmetry.space_group_name_H-M   'P 1'
#
loop_
_entity.id
_entity.type
_entity.pdbx_description
1 polymer ?
#
loop_
_entity_poly.entity_id
_entity_poly.type
_entity_poly.pdbx_seq_one_letter_code
_entity_poly.pdbx_strand_id
1 'polypeptide(L)'
;MVEIPRLPFCCFVVPLRIGAFVIAAFMFFWNAYAGITTMLTTYGSNLSILWKVMGGLYLLVAAGAFYGAHAIYHEIPERVAKFVKIYIASIITYFVVSIAFVIAVSLAVASVQNSAVKACEDAKAQAPTQEQSQINCNTGYTGFPIVGWLFQFLFALAFEIYFAICIRSYSLELQESDEKRPNEMMHA
;
A
#
# COMPACT_ATOMS: atom_id res chain seq x y z
N MET A 1 19.99 -18.91 -3.33
CA MET A 1 18.65 -18.49 -3.80
C MET A 1 17.67 -19.00 -2.76
N VAL A 2 16.86 -18.12 -2.15
CA VAL A 2 15.87 -18.55 -1.16
C VAL A 2 14.70 -19.18 -1.93
N GLU A 3 14.47 -20.46 -1.70
CA GLU A 3 13.38 -21.20 -2.33
C GLU A 3 12.07 -20.81 -1.64
N ILE A 4 11.28 -19.96 -2.29
CA ILE A 4 10.01 -19.48 -1.75
C ILE A 4 8.98 -20.62 -1.86
N PRO A 5 8.29 -20.99 -0.77
CA PRO A 5 7.39 -22.15 -0.74
C PRO A 5 6.21 -22.00 -1.69
N ARG A 6 5.77 -23.13 -2.26
CA ARG A 6 4.53 -23.23 -3.05
C ARG A 6 3.36 -23.55 -2.14
N LEU A 7 2.23 -22.90 -2.38
CA LEU A 7 0.99 -23.16 -1.66
C LEU A 7 -0.01 -23.90 -2.56
N PRO A 8 -0.61 -25.02 -2.11
CA PRO A 8 -1.65 -25.72 -2.88
C PRO A 8 -3.01 -25.03 -2.80
N PHE A 9 -3.22 -24.16 -1.81
CA PHE A 9 -4.45 -23.38 -1.60
C PHE A 9 -4.11 -21.94 -1.26
N CYS A 10 -5.00 -21.01 -1.61
CA CYS A 10 -4.88 -19.61 -1.21
C CYS A 10 -6.09 -19.20 -0.36
N CYS A 11 -5.97 -18.14 0.45
CA CYS A 11 -7.06 -17.52 1.20
C CYS A 11 -7.86 -18.52 2.07
N PHE A 12 -7.17 -19.29 2.92
CA PHE A 12 -7.82 -20.23 3.86
C PHE A 12 -8.76 -21.23 3.15
N VAL A 13 -8.19 -22.08 2.27
CA VAL A 13 -8.82 -23.26 1.61
C VAL A 13 -9.47 -23.01 0.23
N VAL A 14 -9.35 -21.81 -0.33
CA VAL A 14 -9.86 -21.54 -1.68
C VAL A 14 -8.90 -22.10 -2.76
N PRO A 15 -9.42 -22.70 -3.85
CA PRO A 15 -8.60 -23.10 -4.99
C PRO A 15 -7.76 -21.94 -5.51
N LEU A 16 -6.51 -22.22 -5.89
CA LEU A 16 -5.50 -21.22 -6.21
C LEU A 16 -5.96 -20.22 -7.28
N ARG A 17 -6.69 -20.69 -8.30
CA ARG A 17 -7.31 -19.86 -9.35
C ARG A 17 -8.28 -18.83 -8.80
N ILE A 18 -9.24 -19.28 -7.97
CA ILE A 18 -10.26 -18.40 -7.38
C ILE A 18 -9.60 -17.44 -6.39
N GLY A 19 -8.66 -17.92 -5.57
CA GLY A 19 -7.91 -17.08 -4.64
C GLY A 19 -7.13 -15.98 -5.35
N ALA A 20 -6.38 -16.31 -6.42
CA ALA A 20 -5.64 -15.33 -7.22
C ALA A 20 -6.57 -14.30 -7.88
N PHE A 21 -7.74 -14.73 -8.36
CA PHE A 21 -8.74 -13.83 -8.93
C PHE A 21 -9.33 -12.87 -7.88
N VAL A 22 -9.69 -13.39 -6.70
CA VAL A 22 -10.20 -12.57 -5.58
C VAL A 22 -9.16 -11.54 -5.15
N ILE A 23 -7.88 -11.92 -5.06
CA ILE A 23 -6.79 -11.00 -4.74
C ILE A 23 -6.67 -9.90 -5.82
N ALA A 24 -6.69 -10.28 -7.10
CA ALA A 24 -6.62 -9.31 -8.20
C ALA A 24 -7.82 -8.33 -8.20
N ALA A 25 -9.02 -8.83 -7.92
CA ALA A 25 -10.22 -8.00 -7.79
C ALA A 25 -10.15 -7.06 -6.58
N PHE A 26 -9.76 -7.57 -5.41
CA PHE A 26 -9.56 -6.77 -4.21
C PHE A 26 -8.55 -5.64 -4.46
N MET A 27 -7.42 -5.98 -5.10
CA MET A 27 -6.42 -5.00 -5.50
C MET A 27 -6.96 -3.93 -6.43
N PHE A 28 -7.74 -4.32 -7.45
CA PHE A 28 -8.35 -3.37 -8.36
C PHE A 28 -9.21 -2.36 -7.61
N PHE A 29 -10.14 -2.82 -6.77
CA PHE A 29 -11.04 -1.94 -6.03
C PHE A 29 -10.28 -1.06 -5.04
N TRP A 30 -9.33 -1.64 -4.29
CA TRP A 30 -8.56 -0.89 -3.29
C TRP A 30 -7.70 0.19 -3.92
N ASN A 31 -6.94 -0.14 -4.97
CA ASN A 31 -6.05 0.82 -5.63
C ASN A 31 -6.84 1.88 -6.42
N ALA A 32 -7.99 1.51 -7.02
CA ALA A 32 -8.86 2.49 -7.66
C ALA A 32 -9.41 3.50 -6.64
N TYR A 33 -9.92 3.00 -5.50
CA TYR A 33 -10.41 3.84 -4.41
C TYR A 33 -9.31 4.75 -3.85
N ALA A 34 -8.14 4.18 -3.51
CA ALA A 34 -6.99 4.93 -3.02
C ALA A 34 -6.52 5.99 -4.02
N GLY A 35 -6.45 5.65 -5.31
CA GLY A 35 -6.04 6.59 -6.36
C GLY A 35 -6.99 7.78 -6.48
N ILE A 36 -8.30 7.53 -6.54
CA ILE A 36 -9.33 8.58 -6.62
C ILE A 36 -9.28 9.48 -5.39
N THR A 37 -9.31 8.90 -4.18
CA THR A 37 -9.29 9.67 -2.93
C THR A 37 -8.02 10.51 -2.78
N THR A 38 -6.87 9.95 -3.15
CA THR A 38 -5.59 10.67 -3.12
C THR A 38 -5.59 11.85 -4.10
N MET A 39 -6.15 11.69 -5.30
CA MET A 39 -6.26 12.79 -6.28
C MET A 39 -7.22 13.90 -5.84
N LEU A 40 -8.28 13.55 -5.10
CA LEU A 40 -9.27 14.50 -4.59
C LEU A 40 -8.78 15.25 -3.35
N THR A 41 -7.78 14.72 -2.64
CA THR A 41 -7.25 15.34 -1.43
C THR A 41 -6.49 16.61 -1.78
N THR A 42 -6.94 17.74 -1.22
CA THR A 42 -6.34 19.06 -1.47
C THR A 42 -5.45 19.47 -0.29
N TYR A 43 -4.14 19.57 -0.54
CA TYR A 43 -3.16 20.18 0.37
C TYR A 43 -2.63 21.48 -0.23
N GLY A 44 -1.85 22.25 0.55
CA GLY A 44 -1.15 23.45 0.06
C GLY A 44 -0.38 23.20 -1.25
N SER A 45 -0.23 24.24 -2.06
CA SER A 45 0.10 24.18 -3.51
C SER A 45 1.17 23.15 -3.91
N ASN A 46 2.30 23.10 -3.20
CA ASN A 46 3.42 22.20 -3.52
C ASN A 46 3.16 20.72 -3.20
N LEU A 47 2.37 20.42 -2.16
CA LEU A 47 2.02 19.04 -1.80
C LEU A 47 0.93 18.49 -2.73
N SER A 48 0.07 19.35 -3.27
CA SER A 48 -1.04 18.93 -4.15
C SER A 48 -0.58 18.17 -5.41
N ILE A 49 0.54 18.58 -6.01
CA ILE A 49 1.08 17.94 -7.21
C ILE A 49 1.59 16.54 -6.89
N LEU A 50 2.36 16.41 -5.80
CA LEU A 50 2.88 15.12 -5.35
C LEU A 50 1.74 14.13 -5.10
N TRP A 51 0.69 14.56 -4.41
CA TRP A 51 -0.47 13.72 -4.13
C TRP A 51 -1.22 13.29 -5.39
N LYS A 52 -1.37 14.17 -6.38
CA LYS A 52 -1.97 13.80 -7.68
C LYS A 52 -1.12 12.78 -8.44
N VAL A 53 0.20 12.93 -8.42
CA VAL A 53 1.12 11.94 -9.03
C VAL A 53 0.96 10.59 -8.33
N MET A 54 0.93 10.57 -6.99
CA MET A 54 0.72 9.35 -6.22
C MET A 54 -0.64 8.70 -6.51
N GLY A 55 -1.70 9.50 -6.60
CA GLY A 55 -3.03 9.01 -6.99
C GLY A 55 -3.04 8.40 -8.39
N GLY A 56 -2.33 9.02 -9.34
CA GLY A 56 -2.13 8.46 -10.68
C GLY A 56 -1.40 7.12 -10.68
N LEU A 57 -0.37 6.97 -9.86
CA LEU A 57 0.34 5.70 -9.69
C LEU A 57 -0.58 4.60 -9.15
N TYR A 58 -1.41 4.89 -8.14
CA TYR A 58 -2.41 3.95 -7.65
C TYR A 58 -3.41 3.50 -8.74
N LEU A 59 -3.88 4.43 -9.57
CA LEU A 59 -4.76 4.09 -10.70
C LEU A 59 -4.06 3.20 -11.75
N LEU A 60 -2.77 3.41 -11.99
CA LEU A 60 -1.98 2.52 -12.87
C LEU A 60 -1.84 1.12 -12.27
N VAL A 61 -1.64 1.00 -10.95
CA VAL A 61 -1.65 -0.30 -10.27
C VAL A 61 -3.03 -0.97 -10.39
N ALA A 62 -4.11 -0.22 -10.25
CA ALA A 62 -5.46 -0.74 -10.46
C ALA A 62 -5.64 -1.28 -11.89
N ALA A 63 -5.21 -0.54 -12.91
CA ALA A 63 -5.23 -1.02 -14.29
C ALA A 63 -4.40 -2.31 -14.47
N GLY A 64 -3.23 -2.40 -13.81
CA GLY A 64 -2.42 -3.61 -13.77
C GLY A 64 -3.13 -4.79 -13.10
N ALA A 65 -3.90 -4.55 -12.04
CA ALA A 65 -4.71 -5.56 -11.36
C ALA A 65 -5.88 -6.04 -12.23
N PHE A 66 -6.53 -5.14 -12.97
CA PHE A 66 -7.55 -5.50 -13.95
C PHE A 66 -6.99 -6.39 -15.06
N TYR A 67 -5.81 -6.01 -15.59
CA TYR A 67 -5.09 -6.84 -16.56
C TYR A 67 -4.72 -8.21 -15.99
N GLY A 68 -4.27 -8.26 -14.73
CA GLY A 68 -3.99 -9.49 -13.99
C GLY A 68 -5.21 -10.39 -13.84
N ALA A 69 -6.36 -9.82 -13.44
CA ALA A 69 -7.62 -10.55 -13.30
C ALA A 69 -8.07 -11.17 -14.64
N HIS A 70 -7.97 -10.41 -15.73
CA HIS A 70 -8.25 -10.92 -17.08
C HIS A 70 -7.28 -12.05 -17.47
N ALA A 71 -5.98 -11.92 -17.18
CA ALA A 71 -4.99 -12.95 -17.45
C ALA A 71 -5.24 -14.25 -16.67
N ILE A 72 -5.65 -14.14 -15.41
CA ILE A 72 -6.03 -15.26 -14.55
C ILE A 72 -7.31 -15.93 -15.07
N TYR A 73 -8.31 -15.15 -15.48
CA TYR A 73 -9.57 -15.68 -15.99
C TYR A 73 -9.37 -16.53 -17.26
N HIS A 74 -8.52 -16.06 -18.17
CA HIS A 74 -8.18 -16.74 -19.42
C HIS A 74 -6.99 -17.72 -19.31
N GLU A 75 -6.43 -17.92 -18.12
CA GLU A 75 -5.35 -18.88 -17.86
C GLU A 75 -4.11 -18.68 -18.77
N ILE A 76 -3.71 -17.42 -19.02
CA ILE A 76 -2.59 -17.09 -19.92
C ILE A 76 -1.28 -16.97 -19.10
N PRO A 77 -0.38 -17.97 -19.12
CA PRO A 77 0.74 -18.07 -18.19
C PRO A 77 1.71 -16.89 -18.26
N GLU A 78 2.09 -16.44 -19.45
CA GLU A 78 3.01 -15.30 -19.61
C GLU A 78 2.46 -14.00 -19.04
N ARG A 79 1.15 -13.79 -19.15
CA ARG A 79 0.49 -12.57 -18.67
C ARG A 79 0.34 -12.59 -17.16
N VAL A 80 0.03 -13.75 -16.58
CA VAL A 80 0.00 -13.95 -15.12
C VAL A 80 1.40 -13.75 -14.52
N ALA A 81 2.45 -14.25 -15.16
CA ALA A 81 3.83 -14.03 -14.71
C ALA A 81 4.24 -12.54 -14.75
N LYS A 82 3.81 -11.78 -15.77
CA LYS A 82 3.99 -10.33 -15.82
C LYS A 82 3.23 -9.63 -14.70
N PHE A 83 1.99 -10.05 -14.43
CA PHE A 83 1.20 -9.51 -13.32
C PHE A 83 1.88 -9.73 -11.97
N VAL A 84 2.47 -10.90 -11.70
CA VAL A 84 3.25 -11.14 -10.47
C VAL A 84 4.41 -10.13 -10.31
N LYS A 85 5.13 -9.82 -11.40
CA LYS A 85 6.22 -8.84 -11.36
C LYS A 85 5.70 -7.43 -11.04
N ILE A 86 4.58 -7.04 -11.66
CA ILE A 86 3.92 -5.74 -11.40
C ILE A 86 3.46 -5.67 -9.94
N TYR A 87 2.88 -6.75 -9.42
CA TYR A 87 2.45 -6.87 -8.03
C TYR A 87 3.62 -6.67 -7.05
N ILE A 88 4.75 -7.34 -7.27
CA ILE A 88 5.93 -7.16 -6.40
C ILE A 88 6.43 -5.71 -6.46
N ALA A 89 6.44 -5.10 -7.65
CA ALA A 89 6.81 -3.70 -7.80
C ALA A 89 5.83 -2.76 -7.07
N SER A 90 4.53 -3.08 -7.03
CA SER A 90 3.55 -2.29 -6.29
C SER A 90 3.74 -2.40 -4.78
N ILE A 91 4.13 -3.56 -4.24
CA ILE A 91 4.48 -3.70 -2.81
C ILE A 91 5.66 -2.79 -2.45
N ILE A 92 6.72 -2.79 -3.28
CA ILE A 92 7.89 -1.93 -3.07
C ILE A 92 7.48 -0.46 -3.13
N THR A 93 6.64 -0.09 -4.10
CA THR A 93 6.12 1.28 -4.22
C THR A 93 5.30 1.66 -2.99
N TYR A 94 4.41 0.79 -2.51
CA TYR A 94 3.62 1.00 -1.30
C TYR A 94 4.52 1.22 -0.08
N PHE A 95 5.58 0.42 0.07
CA PHE A 95 6.55 0.57 1.15
C PHE A 95 7.20 1.96 1.15
N VAL A 96 7.71 2.40 -0.01
CA VAL A 96 8.36 3.72 -0.17
C VAL A 96 7.37 4.87 0.10
N VAL A 97 6.18 4.79 -0.47
CA VAL A 97 5.15 5.83 -0.32
C VAL A 97 4.66 5.93 1.12
N SER A 98 4.49 4.79 1.80
CA SER A 98 4.07 4.75 3.20
C SER A 98 5.10 5.41 4.12
N ILE A 99 6.40 5.19 3.88
CA ILE A 99 7.47 5.88 4.63
C ILE A 99 7.44 7.40 4.35
N ALA A 100 7.34 7.79 3.08
CA ALA A 100 7.28 9.20 2.70
C ALA A 100 6.08 9.92 3.34
N PHE A 101 4.93 9.24 3.41
CA PHE A 101 3.73 9.74 4.07
C PHE A 101 3.96 10.02 5.56
N VAL A 102 4.57 9.08 6.29
CA VAL A 102 4.87 9.27 7.72
C VAL A 102 5.79 10.45 7.94
N ILE A 103 6.83 10.60 7.12
CA ILE A 103 7.75 11.73 7.22
C ILE A 103 6.99 13.04 6.99
N ALA A 104 6.19 13.12 5.93
CA ALA A 104 5.41 14.31 5.61
C ALA A 104 4.42 14.69 6.72
N VAL A 105 3.68 13.72 7.26
CA VAL A 105 2.74 13.94 8.37
C VAL A 105 3.47 14.35 9.63
N SER A 106 4.59 13.71 9.95
CA SER A 106 5.39 14.04 11.14
C SER A 106 5.90 15.48 11.08
N LEU A 107 6.37 15.93 9.92
CA LEU A 107 6.79 17.31 9.70
C LEU A 107 5.62 18.30 9.80
N ALA A 108 4.46 17.95 9.26
CA ALA A 108 3.26 18.79 9.34
C ALA A 108 2.73 18.92 10.78
N VAL A 109 2.73 17.84 11.56
CA VAL A 109 2.35 17.89 12.98
C VAL A 109 3.35 18.70 13.78
N ALA A 110 4.66 18.51 13.54
CA ALA A 110 5.70 19.27 14.22
C ALA A 110 5.61 20.78 13.92
N SER A 111 5.28 21.17 12.68
CA SER A 111 5.14 22.58 12.33
C SER A 111 3.94 23.23 13.03
N VAL A 112 2.78 22.56 13.05
CA VAL A 112 1.59 23.05 13.77
C VAL A 112 1.85 23.15 15.27
N GLN A 113 2.55 22.17 15.84
CA GLN A 113 2.93 22.20 17.25
C GLN A 113 3.85 23.37 17.58
N ASN A 114 4.90 23.58 16.77
CA ASN A 114 5.82 24.70 16.96
C ASN A 114 5.10 26.05 16.85
N SER A 115 4.15 26.18 15.91
CA SER A 115 3.32 27.38 15.80
C SER A 115 2.41 27.58 17.01
N ALA A 116 1.80 26.52 17.54
CA ALA A 116 0.93 26.59 18.72
C ALA A 116 1.71 26.92 20.00
N VAL A 117 2.88 26.30 20.21
CA VAL A 117 3.76 26.62 21.34
C VAL A 117 4.23 28.06 21.25
N LYS A 118 4.65 28.52 20.07
CA LYS A 118 5.08 29.90 19.86
C LYS A 118 3.95 30.90 20.15
N ALA A 119 2.74 30.64 19.66
CA ALA A 119 1.58 31.50 19.95
C ALA A 119 1.23 31.53 21.45
N CYS A 120 1.42 30.41 22.17
CA CYS A 120 1.23 30.35 23.61
C CYS A 120 2.30 31.16 24.38
N GLU A 121 3.57 31.02 24.00
CA GLU A 121 4.67 31.78 24.60
C GLU A 121 4.52 33.29 24.33
N ASP A 122 4.10 33.66 23.12
CA ASP A 122 3.82 35.06 22.75
C ASP A 122 2.67 35.64 23.59
N ALA A 123 1.61 34.85 23.85
CA ALA A 123 0.50 35.26 24.71
C ALA A 123 0.91 35.35 26.18
N LYS A 124 1.75 34.43 26.66
CA LYS A 124 2.31 34.45 28.02
C LYS A 124 3.18 35.68 28.25
N ALA A 125 4.00 36.07 27.27
CA ALA A 125 4.82 37.27 27.35
C ALA A 125 3.99 38.57 27.50
N GLN A 126 2.73 38.56 27.04
CA GLN A 126 1.81 39.70 27.10
C GLN A 126 0.89 39.69 28.34
N ALA A 127 0.84 38.60 29.09
CA ALA A 127 0.00 38.46 30.28
C ALA A 127 0.61 39.16 31.51
N PRO A 128 -0.21 39.66 32.45
CA PRO A 128 0.26 40.24 33.71
C PRO A 128 1.03 39.21 34.56
N THR A 129 1.97 39.69 35.37
CA THR A 129 3.02 38.88 36.04
C THR A 129 2.47 37.78 36.95
N GLN A 130 1.27 37.95 37.52
CA GLN A 130 0.61 36.92 38.33
C GLN A 130 0.08 35.75 37.49
N GLU A 131 -0.39 35.99 36.26
CA GLU A 131 -0.97 34.96 35.39
C GLU A 131 0.07 34.21 34.57
N GLN A 132 1.26 34.78 34.35
CA GLN A 132 2.35 34.12 33.62
C GLN A 132 2.74 32.76 34.21
N SER A 133 2.70 32.63 35.54
CA SER A 133 3.03 31.38 36.24
C SER A 133 1.99 30.27 36.04
N GLN A 134 0.76 30.61 35.63
CA GLN A 134 -0.34 29.67 35.43
C GLN A 134 -0.47 29.18 33.97
N ILE A 135 0.14 29.89 33.02
CA ILE A 135 0.11 29.51 31.60
C ILE A 135 1.18 28.43 31.35
N ASN A 136 0.71 27.19 31.16
CA ASN A 136 1.53 26.05 30.75
C ASN A 136 1.42 25.83 29.24
N CYS A 137 2.49 26.15 28.51
CA CYS A 137 2.56 25.97 27.05
C CYS A 137 2.96 24.55 26.62
N ASN A 138 3.04 23.60 27.56
CA ASN A 138 3.22 22.19 27.22
C ASN A 138 1.91 21.62 26.67
N THR A 139 1.85 21.41 25.35
CA THR A 139 0.63 20.95 24.66
C THR A 139 0.26 19.49 24.98
N GLY A 140 1.04 18.78 25.79
CA GLY A 140 0.75 17.39 26.21
C GLY A 140 0.71 16.39 25.04
N TYR A 141 1.05 16.84 23.83
CA TYR A 141 0.89 16.08 22.61
C TYR A 141 2.11 15.17 22.41
N THR A 142 1.91 13.87 22.56
CA THR A 142 2.93 12.84 22.37
C THR A 142 3.09 12.48 20.88
N GLY A 143 3.36 13.47 20.02
CA GLY A 143 3.66 13.27 18.60
C GLY A 143 2.61 12.48 17.78
N PHE A 144 2.93 12.20 16.52
CA PHE A 144 2.16 11.24 15.72
C PHE A 144 2.38 9.83 16.30
N PRO A 145 1.34 8.98 16.47
CA PRO A 145 1.50 7.66 17.07
C PRO A 145 2.21 6.69 16.10
N ILE A 146 3.53 6.83 15.99
CA ILE A 146 4.40 6.03 15.13
C ILE A 146 4.18 4.54 15.38
N VAL A 147 3.99 4.14 16.64
CA VAL A 147 3.76 2.75 17.03
C VAL A 147 2.46 2.19 16.42
N GLY A 148 1.37 2.96 16.46
CA GLY A 148 0.08 2.55 15.88
C GLY A 148 0.18 2.42 14.37
N TRP A 149 0.84 3.38 13.72
CA TRP A 149 1.11 3.31 12.28
C TRP A 149 1.99 2.12 11.91
N LEU A 150 3.06 1.86 12.66
CA LEU A 150 4.00 0.77 12.40
C LEU A 150 3.29 -0.59 12.46
N PHE A 151 2.41 -0.79 13.44
CA PHE A 151 1.65 -2.03 13.56
C PHE A 151 0.73 -2.24 12.35
N GLN A 152 -0.03 -1.22 11.96
CA GLN A 152 -0.90 -1.28 10.79
C GLN A 152 -0.12 -1.51 9.49
N PHE A 153 1.04 -0.86 9.36
CA PHE A 153 1.93 -1.01 8.22
C PHE A 153 2.51 -2.42 8.11
N LEU A 154 3.04 -2.98 9.20
CA LEU A 154 3.59 -4.34 9.22
C LEU A 154 2.52 -5.39 8.92
N PHE A 155 1.31 -5.19 9.46
CA PHE A 155 0.18 -6.08 9.17
C PHE A 155 -0.22 -6.03 7.69
N ALA A 156 -0.35 -4.82 7.12
CA ALA A 156 -0.65 -4.66 5.69
C ALA A 156 0.44 -5.29 4.82
N LEU A 157 1.72 -5.06 5.14
CA LEU A 157 2.85 -5.63 4.40
C LEU A 157 2.86 -7.17 4.46
N ALA A 158 2.55 -7.76 5.61
CA ALA A 158 2.45 -9.21 5.74
C ALA A 158 1.34 -9.80 4.85
N PHE A 159 0.18 -9.14 4.79
CA PHE A 159 -0.92 -9.53 3.88
C PHE A 159 -0.53 -9.43 2.42
N GLU A 160 0.12 -8.33 2.03
CA GLU A 160 0.60 -8.11 0.66
C GLU A 160 1.63 -9.17 0.23
N ILE A 161 2.57 -9.52 1.12
CA ILE A 161 3.54 -10.59 0.88
C ILE A 161 2.84 -11.94 0.73
N TYR A 162 1.87 -12.25 1.59
CA TYR A 162 1.10 -13.49 1.50
C TYR A 162 0.36 -13.61 0.15
N PHE A 163 -0.29 -12.54 -0.30
CA PHE A 163 -0.95 -12.48 -1.59
C PHE A 163 0.02 -12.62 -2.77
N ALA A 164 1.21 -12.03 -2.70
CA ALA A 164 2.25 -12.23 -3.71
C ALA A 164 2.65 -13.71 -3.84
N ILE A 165 2.79 -14.42 -2.71
CA ILE A 165 3.10 -15.86 -2.71
C ILE A 165 1.98 -16.67 -3.35
N CYS A 166 0.72 -16.34 -3.08
CA CYS A 166 -0.43 -17.00 -3.70
C CYS A 166 -0.45 -16.84 -5.23
N ILE A 167 -0.37 -15.59 -5.73
CA ILE A 167 -0.42 -15.33 -7.18
C ILE A 167 0.79 -15.97 -7.88
N ARG A 168 1.97 -15.92 -7.24
CA ARG A 168 3.17 -16.60 -7.76
C ARG A 168 2.99 -18.10 -7.83
N SER A 169 2.42 -18.72 -6.79
CA SER A 169 2.15 -20.16 -6.78
C SER A 169 1.22 -20.54 -7.95
N TYR A 170 0.18 -19.74 -8.20
CA TYR A 170 -0.72 -19.95 -9.35
C TYR A 170 -0.04 -19.76 -10.70
N SER A 171 0.83 -18.75 -10.83
CA SER A 171 1.61 -18.56 -12.05
C SER A 171 2.50 -19.76 -12.37
N LEU A 172 3.06 -20.42 -11.36
CA LEU A 172 3.91 -21.60 -11.55
C LEU A 172 3.09 -22.82 -11.96
N GLU A 173 1.92 -23.03 -11.33
CA GLU A 173 0.99 -24.11 -11.69
C GLU A 173 0.53 -24.00 -13.15
N LEU A 174 0.21 -22.79 -13.62
CA LEU A 174 -0.16 -22.54 -15.00
C LEU A 174 0.97 -22.85 -15.99
N GLN A 175 2.22 -22.49 -15.65
CA GLN A 175 3.38 -22.74 -16.51
C GLN A 175 3.65 -24.24 -16.66
N GLU A 176 3.57 -25.01 -15.57
CA GLU A 176 3.75 -26.46 -15.61
C GLU A 176 2.64 -27.18 -16.37
N SER A 177 1.40 -26.69 -16.25
CA SER A 177 0.27 -27.22 -17.00
C SER A 177 0.41 -26.96 -18.50
N ASP A 178 0.95 -25.79 -18.88
CA ASP A 178 1.19 -25.43 -20.27
C ASP A 178 2.32 -26.26 -20.92
N GLU A 179 3.38 -26.54 -20.16
CA GLU A 179 4.51 -27.38 -20.61
C GLU A 179 4.11 -28.86 -20.81
N LYS A 180 3.13 -29.37 -20.05
CA LYS A 180 2.63 -30.75 -20.19
C LYS A 180 1.70 -30.95 -21.39
N ARG A 181 0.91 -29.94 -21.77
CA ARG A 181 -0.02 -30.00 -22.92
C ARG A 181 0.59 -30.44 -24.27
N PRO A 182 1.78 -29.99 -24.70
CA PRO A 182 2.37 -30.44 -25.96
C PRO A 182 2.80 -31.91 -25.93
N ASN A 183 3.15 -32.48 -24.77
CA ASN A 183 3.56 -33.88 -24.66
C ASN A 183 2.36 -34.84 -24.72
N GLU A 184 1.18 -34.44 -24.23
CA GLU A 184 -0.03 -35.27 -24.33
C GLU A 184 -0.57 -35.34 -25.76
N MET A 185 -0.42 -34.28 -26.56
CA MET A 185 -0.83 -34.26 -27.97
C MET A 185 0.12 -35.04 -28.91
N MET A 186 1.31 -35.42 -28.46
CA MET A 186 2.22 -36.30 -29.22
C MET A 186 2.03 -37.79 -28.91
N HIS A 187 1.28 -38.12 -27.86
CA HIS A 187 1.03 -39.50 -27.41
C HIS A 187 -0.42 -39.96 -27.62
N ALA A 188 -1.27 -39.12 -28.20
CA ALA A 188 -2.64 -39.45 -28.63
C ALA A 188 -2.70 -39.65 -30.14
#